data_AF-A0A1H8H4I9-F1
#
_entry.id   AF-A0A1H8H4I9-F1
#
_cell.length_a   1.000
_cell.length_b   1.000
_cell.length_c   1.000
_cell.angle_alpha   90.00
_cell.angle_beta   90.00
_cell.angle_gamma   90.00
#
_symmetry.space_group_name_H-M   'P 1'
#
loop_
_entity.id
_entity.type
_entity.pdbx_description
1 polymer ?
#
loop_
_entity_poly.entity_id
_entity_poly.type
_entity_poly.pdbx_seq_one_letter_code
_entity_poly.pdbx_strand_id
1 'polypeptide(L)'
;MTAALALLRRFWPAIPVLLLALWAARLDQLRAGYRADLLAERSARQLDAANGRAALAKAEGSYATRHAQATATYADRLATREPIILHSTNTVREYAQTAAGRAVCLGADRVRGIDALDASLFAHDPARTDGSEEEVPADPN
;
A
#
# COMPACT_ATOMS: atom_id res chain seq x y z
N MET A 1 28.88 80.72 -24.09
CA MET A 1 28.79 79.41 -24.77
C MET A 1 30.15 78.72 -24.99
N THR A 2 31.29 79.44 -25.04
CA THR A 2 32.63 78.89 -25.28
C THR A 2 33.22 78.08 -24.11
N ALA A 3 32.94 78.47 -22.86
CA ALA A 3 33.42 77.76 -21.66
C ALA A 3 32.82 76.34 -21.52
N ALA A 4 31.55 76.16 -21.89
CA ALA A 4 30.88 74.86 -21.89
C ALA A 4 31.50 73.88 -22.90
N LEU A 5 31.88 74.38 -24.09
CA LEU A 5 32.56 73.60 -25.12
C LEU A 5 33.98 73.19 -24.71
N ALA A 6 34.71 74.04 -23.98
CA ALA A 6 36.05 73.74 -23.47
C ALA A 6 36.03 72.63 -22.40
N LEU A 7 35.05 72.67 -21.49
CA LEU A 7 34.83 71.60 -20.50
C LEU A 7 34.41 70.29 -21.16
N LEU A 8 33.50 70.34 -22.15
CA LEU A 8 33.06 69.16 -22.87
C LEU A 8 34.21 68.46 -23.60
N ARG A 9 35.11 69.21 -24.24
CA ARG A 9 36.30 68.64 -24.91
C ARG A 9 37.31 68.02 -23.93
N ARG A 10 37.40 68.54 -22.71
CA ARG A 10 38.30 68.03 -21.66
C ARG A 10 37.78 66.74 -21.04
N PHE A 11 36.47 66.61 -20.84
CA PHE A 11 35.83 65.47 -20.19
C PHE A 11 35.23 64.43 -21.15
N TRP A 12 35.23 64.70 -22.46
CA TRP A 12 34.82 63.75 -23.50
C TRP A 12 35.41 62.33 -23.33
N PRO A 13 36.72 62.14 -23.03
CA PRO A 13 37.26 60.78 -22.88
C PRO A 13 36.78 60.05 -21.61
N ALA A 14 36.20 60.75 -20.62
CA ALA A 14 35.65 60.13 -19.41
C ALA A 14 34.27 59.49 -19.65
N ILE A 15 33.51 59.98 -20.63
CA ILE A 15 32.19 59.47 -20.99
C ILE A 15 32.19 57.96 -21.32
N PRO A 16 33.07 57.44 -22.22
CA PRO A 16 33.09 56.00 -22.50
C PRO A 16 33.48 55.17 -21.27
N VAL A 17 34.36 55.68 -20.40
CA VAL A 17 34.76 54.99 -19.17
C VAL A 17 33.58 54.88 -18.19
N LEU A 18 32.81 55.97 -18.02
CA LEU A 18 31.61 55.96 -17.18
C LEU A 18 30.52 55.04 -17.74
N LEU A 19 30.32 55.04 -19.07
CA LEU A 19 29.37 54.13 -19.72
C LEU A 19 29.78 52.67 -19.53
N LEU A 20 31.05 52.34 -19.69
CA LEU A 20 31.57 50.98 -19.45
C LEU A 20 31.42 50.57 -17.98
N ALA A 21 31.71 51.47 -17.04
CA ALA A 21 31.54 51.20 -15.62
C ALA A 21 30.06 50.95 -15.26
N LEU A 22 29.15 51.74 -15.82
CA LEU A 22 27.71 51.58 -15.60
C LEU A 22 27.19 50.28 -16.23
N TRP A 23 27.72 49.91 -17.40
CA TRP A 23 27.40 48.66 -18.06
C TRP A 23 27.95 47.43 -17.30
N ALA A 24 29.17 47.51 -16.79
CA ALA A 24 29.75 46.47 -15.93
C ALA A 24 28.94 46.28 -14.65
N ALA A 25 28.57 47.38 -13.97
CA ALA A 25 27.72 47.33 -12.79
C ALA A 25 26.35 46.69 -13.09
N ARG A 26 25.76 46.99 -14.26
CA ARG A 26 24.50 46.38 -14.69
C ARG A 26 24.63 44.88 -14.91
N LEU A 27 25.72 44.42 -15.53
CA LEU A 27 25.99 42.99 -15.73
C LEU A 27 26.22 42.25 -14.42
N ASP A 28 26.93 42.85 -13.48
CA ASP A 28 27.17 42.24 -12.16
C ASP A 28 25.86 42.10 -11.37
N GLN A 29 24.95 43.07 -11.45
CA GLN A 29 23.60 42.94 -10.88
C GLN A 29 22.83 41.76 -11.49
N LEU A 30 22.84 41.62 -12.82
CA LEU A 30 22.16 40.51 -13.49
C LEU A 30 22.78 39.16 -13.10
N ARG A 31 24.12 39.07 -13.05
CA ARG A 31 24.84 37.88 -12.61
C ARG A 31 24.53 37.53 -11.16
N ALA A 32 24.41 38.52 -10.28
CA ALA A 32 24.05 38.29 -8.88
C ALA A 32 22.63 37.71 -8.76
N GLY A 33 21.68 38.21 -9.55
CA GLY A 33 20.31 37.66 -9.63
C GLY A 33 20.31 36.19 -10.06
N TYR A 34 20.95 35.87 -11.18
CA TYR A 34 21.04 34.47 -11.65
C TYR A 34 21.72 33.54 -10.65
N ARG A 35 22.75 34.02 -9.94
CA ARG A 35 23.40 33.21 -8.89
C ARG A 35 22.48 32.95 -7.71
N ALA A 36 21.69 33.95 -7.31
CA ALA A 36 20.71 33.79 -6.24
C ALA A 36 19.63 32.77 -6.64
N ASP A 37 19.10 32.85 -7.86
CA ASP A 37 18.11 31.90 -8.37
C ASP A 37 18.66 30.47 -8.44
N LEU A 38 19.89 30.30 -8.96
CA LEU A 38 20.54 28.98 -9.01
C LEU A 38 20.78 28.39 -7.61
N LEU A 39 21.10 29.23 -6.62
CA LEU A 39 21.24 28.79 -5.23
C LEU A 39 19.89 28.38 -4.63
N ALA A 40 18.83 29.14 -4.90
CA ALA A 40 17.48 28.82 -4.47
C ALA A 40 16.97 27.52 -5.09
N GLU A 41 17.21 27.29 -6.39
CA GLU A 41 16.87 26.02 -7.04
C GLU A 41 17.65 24.85 -6.46
N ARG A 42 18.96 25.03 -6.18
CA ARG A 42 19.78 23.97 -5.58
C ARG A 42 19.32 23.63 -4.17
N SER A 43 19.01 24.64 -3.35
CA SER A 43 18.52 24.41 -1.99
C SER A 43 17.15 23.71 -2.01
N ALA A 44 16.24 24.13 -2.90
CA ALA A 44 14.94 23.46 -3.10
C ALA A 44 15.11 21.99 -3.47
N ARG A 45 15.96 21.67 -4.48
CA ARG A 45 16.23 20.29 -4.89
C ARG A 45 16.86 19.46 -3.78
N GLN A 46 17.74 20.04 -2.97
CA GLN A 46 18.33 19.35 -1.82
C GLN A 46 17.29 19.04 -0.75
N LEU A 47 16.37 19.97 -0.50
CA LEU A 47 15.29 19.81 0.47
C LEU A 47 14.30 18.74 0.01
N ASP A 48 13.94 18.74 -1.27
CA ASP A 48 13.11 17.68 -1.89
C ASP A 48 13.79 16.31 -1.80
N ALA A 49 15.09 16.23 -2.07
CA ALA A 49 15.84 14.98 -1.94
C ALA A 49 15.89 14.49 -0.49
N ALA A 50 16.07 15.39 0.49
CA ALA A 50 16.07 15.05 1.91
C ALA A 50 14.68 14.56 2.37
N ASN A 51 13.62 15.27 1.97
CA ASN A 51 12.24 14.89 2.25
C ASN A 51 11.88 13.54 1.61
N GLY A 52 12.31 13.31 0.36
CA GLY A 52 12.13 12.03 -0.33
C GLY A 52 12.78 10.87 0.40
N ARG A 53 14.04 11.03 0.86
CA ARG A 53 14.73 10.01 1.67
C ARG A 53 14.03 9.74 3.00
N ALA A 54 13.57 10.79 3.68
CA ALA A 54 12.82 10.63 4.93
C ALA A 54 11.49 9.90 4.71
N ALA A 55 10.78 10.20 3.61
CA ALA A 55 9.54 9.54 3.25
C ALA A 55 9.76 8.05 2.94
N LEU A 56 10.83 7.70 2.21
CA LEU A 56 11.22 6.32 1.93
C LEU A 56 11.54 5.56 3.22
N ALA A 57 12.37 6.11 4.09
CA ALA A 57 12.71 5.47 5.37
C ALA A 57 11.46 5.25 6.26
N LYS A 58 10.54 6.22 6.27
CA LYS A 58 9.24 6.07 6.98
C LYS A 58 8.37 4.99 6.35
N ALA A 59 8.33 4.92 5.03
CA ALA A 59 7.57 3.90 4.31
C ALA A 59 8.10 2.50 4.62
N GLU A 60 9.42 2.30 4.56
CA GLU A 60 10.10 1.05 4.92
C GLU A 60 9.79 0.63 6.36
N GLY A 61 9.93 1.56 7.33
CA GLY A 61 9.58 1.28 8.73
C GLY A 61 8.11 0.90 8.91
N SER A 62 7.20 1.61 8.25
CA SER A 62 5.76 1.30 8.30
C SER A 62 5.41 -0.04 7.67
N TYR A 63 6.14 -0.45 6.64
CA TYR A 63 5.95 -1.74 5.97
C TYR A 63 6.43 -2.88 6.87
N ALA A 64 7.62 -2.76 7.46
CA ALA A 64 8.15 -3.73 8.43
C ALA A 64 7.19 -3.94 9.61
N THR A 65 6.69 -2.85 10.20
CA THR A 65 5.71 -2.91 11.30
C THR A 65 4.41 -3.59 10.87
N ARG A 66 3.86 -3.25 9.70
CA ARG A 66 2.65 -3.90 9.18
C ARG A 66 2.86 -5.39 8.94
N HIS A 67 4.01 -5.78 8.40
CA HIS A 67 4.37 -7.18 8.22
C HIS A 67 4.44 -7.93 9.55
N ALA A 68 5.15 -7.38 10.53
CA ALA A 68 5.28 -7.97 11.86
C ALA A 68 3.91 -8.12 12.56
N GLN A 69 3.04 -7.10 12.46
CA GLN A 69 1.68 -7.16 12.99
C GLN A 69 0.83 -8.22 12.29
N ALA A 70 0.93 -8.32 10.96
CA ALA A 70 0.20 -9.32 10.19
C ALA A 70 0.64 -10.75 10.56
N THR A 71 1.95 -10.98 10.70
CA THR A 71 2.48 -12.29 11.13
C THR A 71 2.06 -12.64 12.55
N ALA A 72 2.09 -11.68 13.48
CA ALA A 72 1.64 -11.89 14.85
C ALA A 72 0.15 -12.22 14.91
N THR A 73 -0.68 -11.45 14.20
CA THR A 73 -2.13 -11.68 14.12
C THR A 73 -2.45 -13.06 13.53
N TYR A 74 -1.70 -13.50 12.51
CA TYR A 74 -1.87 -14.82 11.92
C TYR A 74 -1.52 -15.93 12.92
N ALA A 75 -0.40 -15.80 13.62
CA ALA A 75 0.02 -16.74 14.66
C ALA A 75 -1.02 -16.83 15.80
N ASP A 76 -1.54 -15.70 16.27
CA ASP A 76 -2.59 -15.68 17.31
C ASP A 76 -3.87 -16.37 16.84
N ARG A 77 -4.29 -16.13 15.60
CA ARG A 77 -5.47 -16.79 15.01
C ARG A 77 -5.26 -18.29 14.90
N LEU A 78 -4.05 -18.73 14.53
CA LEU A 78 -3.72 -20.14 14.44
C LEU A 78 -3.73 -20.79 15.83
N ALA A 79 -3.07 -20.19 16.80
CA ALA A 79 -3.04 -20.66 18.19
C ALA A 79 -4.45 -20.75 18.79
N THR A 80 -5.35 -19.83 18.44
CA THR A 80 -6.76 -19.87 18.87
C THR A 80 -7.54 -21.02 18.22
N ARG A 81 -7.23 -21.38 16.97
CA ARG A 81 -7.95 -22.43 16.21
C ARG A 81 -7.41 -23.84 16.45
N GLU A 82 -6.11 -23.96 16.74
CA GLU A 82 -5.44 -25.24 17.02
C GLU A 82 -6.19 -26.13 18.02
N PRO A 83 -6.64 -25.65 19.20
CA PRO A 83 -7.38 -26.51 20.14
C PRO A 83 -8.72 -26.98 19.57
N ILE A 84 -9.40 -26.17 18.75
CA ILE A 84 -10.67 -26.56 18.11
C ILE A 84 -10.41 -27.67 17.08
N ILE A 85 -9.34 -27.51 16.28
CA ILE A 85 -8.94 -28.50 15.26
C ILE A 85 -8.55 -29.82 15.94
N LEU A 86 -7.75 -29.77 17.01
CA LEU A 86 -7.36 -30.96 17.77
C LEU A 86 -8.58 -31.61 18.43
N HIS A 87 -9.47 -30.81 19.02
CA HIS A 87 -10.68 -31.32 19.64
C HIS A 87 -11.58 -32.01 18.61
N SER A 88 -11.93 -31.35 17.49
CA SER A 88 -12.79 -31.95 16.46
C SER A 88 -12.19 -33.24 15.88
N THR A 89 -10.88 -33.25 15.62
CA THR A 89 -10.17 -34.43 15.11
C THR A 89 -10.20 -35.59 16.10
N ASN A 90 -9.99 -35.30 17.39
CA ASN A 90 -10.06 -36.31 18.44
C ASN A 90 -11.49 -36.83 18.60
N THR A 91 -12.50 -35.96 18.59
CA THR A 91 -13.91 -36.35 18.69
C THR A 91 -14.32 -37.25 17.53
N VAL A 92 -13.92 -36.94 16.29
CA VAL A 92 -14.17 -37.80 15.12
C VAL A 92 -13.46 -39.15 15.28
N ARG A 93 -12.22 -39.17 15.75
CA ARG A 93 -11.44 -40.39 15.98
C ARG A 93 -12.09 -41.28 17.05
N GLU A 94 -12.50 -40.70 18.16
CA GLU A 94 -13.19 -41.40 19.25
C GLU A 94 -14.54 -41.95 18.78
N TYR A 95 -15.32 -41.14 18.06
CA TYR A 95 -16.58 -41.58 17.47
C TYR A 95 -16.39 -42.75 16.50
N ALA A 96 -15.40 -42.67 15.61
CA ALA A 96 -15.08 -43.73 14.65
C ALA A 96 -14.67 -45.06 15.31
N GLN A 97 -14.18 -45.02 16.55
CA GLN A 97 -13.86 -46.24 17.32
C GLN A 97 -15.10 -46.89 17.95
N THR A 98 -16.23 -46.19 18.02
CA THR A 98 -17.49 -46.74 18.56
C THR A 98 -18.13 -47.75 17.61
N ALA A 99 -19.03 -48.61 18.11
CA ALA A 99 -19.76 -49.56 17.27
C ALA A 99 -20.62 -48.86 16.19
N ALA A 100 -21.15 -47.67 16.49
CA ALA A 100 -21.91 -46.86 15.54
C ALA A 100 -21.00 -46.21 14.49
N GLY A 101 -19.84 -45.68 14.88
CA GLY A 101 -18.88 -45.05 13.95
C GLY A 101 -18.08 -46.04 13.09
N ARG A 102 -17.93 -47.30 13.54
CA ARG A 102 -17.34 -48.39 12.74
C ARG A 102 -18.29 -48.96 11.69
N ALA A 103 -19.58 -48.64 11.74
CA ALA A 103 -20.49 -49.00 10.68
C ALA A 103 -20.11 -48.20 9.43
N VAL A 104 -19.44 -48.85 8.47
CA VAL A 104 -19.24 -48.32 7.11
C VAL A 104 -20.60 -47.84 6.62
N CYS A 105 -20.64 -46.61 6.09
CA CYS A 105 -21.81 -45.91 5.55
C CYS A 105 -23.04 -46.81 5.41
N LEU A 106 -24.08 -46.49 6.18
CA LEU A 106 -25.35 -47.23 6.19
C LEU A 106 -25.68 -47.73 4.78
N GLY A 107 -25.92 -49.04 4.62
CA GLY A 107 -26.23 -49.61 3.31
C GLY A 107 -27.35 -48.84 2.61
N ALA A 108 -27.33 -48.80 1.27
CA ALA A 108 -28.20 -47.94 0.46
C ALA A 108 -29.68 -47.93 0.87
N ASP A 109 -30.20 -49.06 1.38
CA ASP A 109 -31.57 -49.18 1.87
C ASP A 109 -31.88 -48.31 3.10
N ARG A 110 -30.92 -48.11 4.02
CA ARG A 110 -31.08 -47.20 5.16
C ARG A 110 -30.95 -45.73 4.76
N VAL A 111 -30.12 -45.41 3.77
CA VAL A 111 -30.04 -44.05 3.21
C VAL A 111 -31.38 -43.70 2.56
N ARG A 112 -31.94 -44.60 1.74
CA ARG A 112 -33.30 -44.45 1.17
C ARG A 112 -34.38 -44.31 2.22
N GLY A 113 -34.26 -45.01 3.36
CA GLY A 113 -35.18 -44.87 4.49
C GLY A 113 -35.12 -43.50 5.16
N ILE A 114 -33.93 -42.92 5.27
CA ILE A 114 -33.73 -41.54 5.78
C ILE A 114 -34.25 -40.52 4.78
N ASP A 115 -33.95 -40.68 3.48
CA ASP A 115 -34.45 -39.79 2.43
C ASP A 115 -35.99 -39.83 2.35
N ALA A 116 -36.59 -41.00 2.47
CA ALA A 116 -38.04 -41.17 2.51
C ALA A 116 -38.66 -40.55 3.78
N LEU A 117 -37.99 -40.69 4.93
CA LEU A 117 -38.42 -40.08 6.18
C LEU A 117 -38.31 -38.54 6.11
N ASP A 118 -37.22 -38.03 5.56
CA ASP A 118 -36.97 -36.59 5.36
C ASP A 118 -38.01 -36.00 4.39
N ALA A 119 -38.25 -36.67 3.26
CA ALA A 119 -39.30 -36.31 2.33
C ALA A 119 -40.69 -36.31 3.00
N SER A 120 -40.96 -37.25 3.93
CA SER A 120 -42.23 -37.29 4.67
C SER A 120 -42.35 -36.19 5.73
N LEU A 121 -41.25 -35.85 6.42
CA LEU A 121 -41.22 -34.83 7.46
C LEU A 121 -41.45 -33.43 6.89
N PHE A 122 -40.88 -33.19 5.70
CA PHE A 122 -40.93 -31.89 5.03
C PHE A 122 -41.92 -31.85 3.85
N ALA A 123 -42.77 -32.87 3.69
CA ALA A 123 -43.74 -32.97 2.59
C ALA A 123 -44.71 -31.79 2.52
N HIS A 124 -44.89 -31.05 3.62
CA HIS A 124 -45.86 -29.96 3.75
C HIS A 124 -45.18 -28.64 4.18
N ASP A 125 -43.85 -28.58 4.11
CA ASP A 125 -43.11 -27.37 4.44
C ASP A 125 -42.95 -26.50 3.18
N PRO A 126 -43.66 -25.35 3.06
CA PRO A 126 -43.58 -24.49 1.88
C PRO A 126 -42.23 -23.79 1.73
N ALA A 127 -41.32 -23.91 2.72
CA ALA A 127 -40.00 -23.30 2.71
C ALA A 127 -38.91 -24.17 2.08
N ARG A 128 -39.18 -25.44 1.74
CA ARG A 128 -38.22 -26.31 1.04
C ARG A 128 -38.12 -25.88 -0.43
N THR A 129 -37.29 -24.87 -0.66
CA THR A 129 -36.69 -24.64 -1.98
C THR A 129 -35.67 -25.74 -2.18
N ASP A 130 -35.80 -26.48 -3.29
CA ASP A 130 -34.89 -27.55 -3.66
C ASP A 130 -33.44 -27.09 -3.46
N GLY A 131 -32.72 -27.85 -2.63
CA GLY A 131 -31.41 -27.49 -2.14
C GLY A 131 -30.51 -27.03 -3.27
N SER A 132 -29.85 -25.90 -3.05
CA SER A 132 -28.79 -25.43 -3.92
C SER A 132 -27.85 -26.59 -4.22
N GLU A 133 -27.77 -26.95 -5.50
CA GLU A 133 -26.56 -27.48 -6.12
C GLU A 133 -25.46 -26.43 -5.95
N GLU A 134 -24.98 -26.26 -4.72
CA GLU A 134 -23.74 -25.54 -4.48
C GLU A 134 -22.63 -26.52 -4.85
N GLU A 135 -22.31 -26.50 -6.14
CA GLU A 135 -21.22 -27.25 -6.76
C GLU A 135 -19.96 -26.97 -5.94
N VAL A 136 -19.54 -27.98 -5.16
CA VAL A 136 -18.35 -27.91 -4.33
C VAL A 136 -17.16 -27.67 -5.28
N PRO A 137 -16.44 -26.54 -5.16
CA PRO A 137 -15.33 -26.24 -6.05
C PRO A 137 -14.29 -27.35 -5.96
N ALA A 138 -13.89 -27.90 -7.12
CA ALA A 138 -12.83 -28.89 -7.17
C ALA A 138 -11.52 -28.29 -6.63
N ASP A 139 -10.93 -28.98 -5.65
CA ASP A 139 -9.66 -28.62 -5.02
C ASP A 139 -8.53 -28.61 -6.09
N PRO A 140 -7.80 -27.50 -6.28
CA PRO A 140 -6.70 -27.46 -7.24
C PRO A 140 -5.49 -28.24 -6.69
N ASN A 141 -5.16 -29.35 -7.35
CA ASN A 141 -3.86 -30.03 -7.21
C ASN A 141 -2.73 -29.20 -7.84
#